data_AF-Q5K4V2-F1
#
_entry.id   AF-Q5K4V2-F1
#
_cell.length_a   1.000
_cell.length_b   1.000
_cell.length_c   1.000
_cell.angle_alpha   90.00
_cell.angle_beta   90.00
_cell.angle_gamma   90.00
#
_symmetry.space_group_name_H-M   'P 1'
#
loop_
_entity.id
_entity.type
_entity.pdbx_description
1 polymer ?
#
loop_
_entity_poly.entity_id
_entity_poly.type
_entity_poly.pdbx_seq_one_letter_code
_entity_poly.pdbx_strand_id
1 'polypeptide(L)'
;YSTVPGYYSWRNPGKGSWFAQALCNAFKEYGKEFEIMQILTRVNYMVAMHFESWSEDPRFSEKKQIPCIVSMLTKELYFKKK
;
A
#
# COMPACT_ATOMS: atom_id res chain seq x y z
N TYR A 1 6.82 -3.86 1.34
CA TYR A 1 6.96 -3.93 -0.13
C TYR A 1 5.65 -3.59 -0.80
N SER A 2 5.66 -2.96 -1.99
CA SER A 2 4.45 -2.52 -2.68
C SER A 2 3.59 -3.65 -3.23
N THR A 3 4.20 -4.82 -3.48
CA THR A 3 3.53 -6.04 -3.97
C THR A 3 4.20 -7.27 -3.34
N VAL A 4 3.58 -8.43 -3.49
CA VAL A 4 4.15 -9.73 -3.10
C VAL A 4 5.27 -10.18 -4.05
N PRO A 5 6.22 -11.01 -3.60
CA PRO A 5 7.29 -11.51 -4.45
C PRO A 5 6.77 -12.20 -5.72
N GLY A 6 7.38 -11.92 -6.87
CA GLY A 6 7.01 -12.52 -8.17
C GLY A 6 5.87 -11.81 -8.93
N TYR A 7 5.33 -10.71 -8.39
CA TYR A 7 4.23 -9.97 -9.02
C TYR A 7 4.63 -8.55 -9.44
N TYR A 8 3.90 -8.00 -10.41
CA TYR A 8 4.01 -6.60 -10.79
C TYR A 8 3.58 -5.66 -9.67
N SER A 9 4.17 -4.46 -9.66
CA SER A 9 3.77 -3.33 -8.83
C SER A 9 3.29 -2.22 -9.75
N TRP A 10 2.00 -1.90 -9.68
CA TRP A 10 1.31 -1.00 -10.57
C TRP A 10 1.54 0.48 -10.22
N ARG A 11 1.61 1.29 -11.28
CA ARG A 11 1.76 2.74 -11.18
C ARG A 11 0.85 3.44 -12.19
N ASN A 12 0.15 4.46 -11.73
CA ASN A 12 -0.56 5.37 -12.60
C ASN A 12 0.41 6.47 -13.11
N PRO A 13 0.49 6.75 -14.42
CA PRO A 13 1.40 7.75 -14.97
C PRO A 13 1.25 9.17 -14.40
N GLY A 14 0.01 9.59 -14.08
CA GLY A 14 -0.27 10.94 -13.57
C GLY A 14 -0.39 11.04 -12.05
N LYS A 15 -0.78 9.95 -11.36
CA LYS A 15 -1.05 9.95 -9.91
C LYS A 15 0.02 9.27 -9.05
N GLY A 16 1.00 8.61 -9.67
CA GLY A 16 2.03 7.84 -8.97
C GLY A 16 1.64 6.39 -8.68
N SER A 17 2.40 5.70 -7.84
CA SER A 17 2.16 4.27 -7.56
C SER A 17 0.97 4.07 -6.61
N TRP A 18 0.21 2.98 -6.80
CA TRP A 18 -0.95 2.69 -5.94
C TRP A 18 -0.54 2.57 -4.48
N PHE A 19 0.58 1.87 -4.24
CA PHE A 19 1.14 1.71 -2.91
C PHE A 19 1.55 3.04 -2.27
N ALA A 20 2.29 3.92 -2.97
CA ALA A 20 2.71 5.19 -2.38
C ALA A 20 1.52 6.12 -2.10
N GLN A 21 0.52 6.14 -3.00
CA GLN A 21 -0.73 6.88 -2.78
C GLN A 21 -1.44 6.39 -1.50
N ALA A 22 -1.66 5.07 -1.38
CA ALA A 22 -2.30 4.48 -0.21
C ALA A 22 -1.49 4.69 1.07
N LEU A 23 -0.16 4.54 1.00
CA LEU A 23 0.75 4.76 2.12
C LEU A 23 0.69 6.19 2.64
N CYS A 24 0.85 7.18 1.76
CA CYS A 24 0.81 8.59 2.15
C CYS A 24 -0.56 8.97 2.74
N ASN A 25 -1.65 8.48 2.16
CA ASN A 25 -3.00 8.72 2.69
C ASN A 25 -3.18 8.11 4.08
N ALA A 26 -2.80 6.83 4.26
CA ALA A 26 -2.91 6.15 5.55
C ALA A 26 -2.04 6.82 6.63
N PHE A 27 -0.83 7.26 6.29
CA PHE A 27 0.03 7.98 7.25
C PHE A 27 -0.51 9.37 7.59
N LYS A 28 -1.08 10.09 6.61
CA LYS A 28 -1.71 11.40 6.85
C LYS A 28 -2.89 11.28 7.81
N GLU A 29 -3.68 10.23 7.68
CA GLU A 29 -4.88 10.00 8.48
C GLU A 29 -4.59 9.35 9.84
N TYR A 30 -3.75 8.30 9.86
CA TYR A 30 -3.57 7.42 11.01
C TYR A 30 -2.20 7.51 11.68
N GLY A 31 -1.23 8.21 11.06
CA GLY A 31 0.18 8.16 11.43
C GLY A 31 0.49 8.55 12.89
N LYS A 32 -0.33 9.40 13.50
CA LYS A 32 -0.13 9.90 14.87
C LYS A 32 -0.83 9.07 15.95
N GLU A 33 -1.77 8.20 15.55
CA GLU A 33 -2.71 7.54 16.45
C GLU A 33 -2.50 6.03 16.47
N PHE A 34 -2.12 5.43 15.33
CA PHE A 34 -2.03 3.99 15.18
C PHE A 34 -0.59 3.47 15.14
N GLU A 35 -0.44 2.20 15.49
CA GLU A 35 0.82 1.46 15.41
C GLU A 35 1.17 1.16 13.93
N ILE A 36 2.46 1.10 13.57
CA ILE A 36 2.89 0.96 12.17
C ILE A 36 2.25 -0.22 11.44
N MET A 37 2.12 -1.39 12.07
CA MET A 37 1.54 -2.59 11.45
C MET A 37 0.04 -2.41 11.22
N GLN A 38 -0.66 -1.70 12.11
CA GLN A 38 -2.06 -1.34 11.91
C GLN A 38 -2.25 -0.38 10.74
N ILE A 39 -1.33 0.59 10.57
CA ILE A 39 -1.34 1.51 9.43
C ILE A 39 -1.07 0.73 8.13
N LEU A 40 -0.02 -0.08 8.10
CA LEU A 40 0.35 -0.86 6.91
C LEU A 40 -0.72 -1.90 6.54
N THR A 41 -1.46 -2.44 7.50
CA THR A 41 -2.60 -3.33 7.24
C THR A 41 -3.74 -2.58 6.53
N ARG A 42 -4.00 -1.31 6.90
CA ARG A 42 -4.95 -0.45 6.18
C ARG A 42 -4.46 -0.10 4.78
N VAL A 43 -3.15 0.13 4.61
CA VAL A 43 -2.54 0.31 3.28
C VAL A 43 -2.77 -0.93 2.42
N ASN A 44 -2.60 -2.14 2.96
CA ASN A 44 -2.90 -3.38 2.24
C ASN A 44 -4.36 -3.43 1.77
N TYR A 45 -5.31 -3.13 2.67
CA TYR A 45 -6.73 -3.07 2.35
C TYR A 45 -7.02 -2.05 1.25
N MET A 46 -6.50 -0.82 1.37
CA MET A 46 -6.71 0.24 0.38
C MET A 46 -6.21 -0.17 -1.01
N VAL A 47 -5.00 -0.73 -1.09
CA VAL A 47 -4.43 -1.17 -2.38
C VAL A 47 -5.25 -2.31 -2.98
N ALA A 48 -5.68 -3.28 -2.18
CA ALA A 48 -6.47 -4.42 -2.65
C ALA A 48 -7.88 -4.03 -3.13
N MET A 49 -8.55 -3.14 -2.40
CA MET A 49 -9.97 -2.86 -2.61
C MET A 49 -10.22 -1.67 -3.53
N HIS A 50 -9.37 -0.65 -3.53
CA HIS A 50 -9.65 0.60 -4.24
C HIS A 50 -8.89 0.77 -5.57
N PHE A 51 -8.01 -0.16 -5.91
CA PHE A 51 -7.21 -0.08 -7.14
C PHE A 51 -7.38 -1.30 -8.02
N GLU A 52 -7.43 -1.06 -9.32
CA GLU A 52 -7.47 -2.07 -10.36
C GLU A 52 -6.80 -1.49 -11.61
N SER A 53 -6.09 -2.32 -12.37
CA SER A 53 -5.40 -1.85 -13.57
C SER A 53 -6.39 -1.71 -14.71
N TRP A 54 -6.12 -0.73 -15.57
CA TRP A 54 -6.80 -0.59 -16.84
C TRP A 54 -5.74 -0.44 -17.93
N SER A 55 -5.91 -1.18 -19.02
CA SER A 55 -5.01 -1.14 -20.17
C SER A 55 -5.79 -1.50 -21.43
N GLU A 56 -5.37 -0.94 -22.57
CA GLU A 56 -5.88 -1.37 -23.89
C GLU A 56 -5.48 -2.82 -24.20
N ASP A 57 -4.38 -3.31 -23.62
CA ASP A 57 -3.99 -4.71 -23.71
C ASP A 57 -4.76 -5.53 -22.66
N PRO A 58 -5.65 -6.47 -23.06
CA PRO A 58 -6.46 -7.25 -22.13
C PRO A 58 -5.64 -8.07 -21.14
N ARG A 59 -4.37 -8.38 -21.46
CA ARG A 59 -3.46 -9.10 -20.56
C ARG A 59 -3.10 -8.28 -19.32
N PHE A 60 -3.21 -6.96 -19.39
CA PHE A 60 -2.83 -6.01 -18.34
C PHE A 60 -4.02 -5.23 -17.77
N SER A 61 -5.24 -5.44 -18.28
CA SER A 61 -6.45 -4.86 -17.69
C SER A 61 -7.01 -5.74 -16.56
N GLU A 62 -7.77 -5.12 -15.67
CA GLU A 62 -8.50 -5.75 -14.55
C GLU A 62 -7.61 -6.55 -13.59
N LYS A 63 -6.34 -6.13 -13.43
CA LYS A 63 -5.40 -6.77 -12.50
C LYS A 63 -5.41 -6.07 -11.16
N LYS A 64 -5.16 -6.87 -10.11
CA LYS A 64 -5.14 -6.44 -8.72
C LYS A 64 -3.73 -6.47 -8.15
N GLN A 65 -3.57 -5.86 -6.98
CA GLN A 65 -2.31 -5.83 -6.24
C GLN A 65 -2.58 -5.98 -4.75
N ILE A 66 -1.69 -6.69 -4.06
CA ILE A 66 -1.65 -6.74 -2.58
C ILE A 66 -0.21 -6.45 -2.13
N PRO A 67 0.03 -5.42 -1.29
CA PRO A 67 1.35 -5.18 -0.73
C PRO A 67 1.74 -6.25 0.29
N CYS A 68 3.04 -6.40 0.52
CA CYS A 68 3.59 -7.39 1.44
C CYS A 68 4.36 -6.70 2.55
N ILE A 69 3.97 -6.98 3.81
CA ILE A 69 4.63 -6.47 5.00
C ILE A 69 5.54 -7.57 5.54
N VAL A 70 6.83 -7.27 5.69
CA VAL A 70 7.80 -8.15 6.32
C VAL A 70 8.36 -7.39 7.51
N SER A 71 8.15 -7.92 8.71
CA SER A 71 8.56 -7.27 9.95
C SER A 71 9.42 -8.20 10.78
N MET A 72 10.54 -7.66 11.24
CA MET A 72 11.40 -8.22 12.28
C MET A 72 11.45 -7.27 13.49
N LEU A 73 10.49 -6.35 13.60
CA LEU A 73 10.36 -5.47 14.76
C LEU A 73 10.10 -6.32 16.00
N THR A 74 10.81 -6.02 17.09
CA THR A 74 10.64 -6.72 18.39
C THR A 74 9.81 -5.92 19.39
N LYS A 75 9.30 -4.76 18.97
CA LYS A 75 8.46 -3.84 19.75
C LYS A 75 7.50 -3.13 18.80
N GLU A 76 6.39 -2.66 19.36
CA GLU A 76 5.45 -1.79 18.65
C GLU A 76 6.12 -0.45 18.30
N LEU A 77 5.79 0.08 17.12
CA LEU A 77 6.32 1.35 16.63
C LEU A 77 5.18 2.35 16.41
N TYR A 78 5.27 3.48 17.12
CA TYR A 78 4.34 4.60 17.02
C TYR A 78 5.08 5.88 16.65
N PHE A 79 4.50 6.69 15.76
CA PHE A 79 5.03 8.02 15.42
C PHE A 79 4.37 9.10 16.28
N LYS A 80 4.66 9.07 17.59
CA LYS A 80 4.20 10.10 18.51
C LYS A 80 5.04 11.37 18.35
N LYS A 81 4.44 12.53 18.64
CA LYS A 81 5.16 13.80 18.71
C LYS A 81 6.24 13.69 19.80
N LYS A 82 7.45 14.17 19.50
CA LYS A 82 8.53 14.31 20.50
C LYS A 82 8.14 15.32 21.57
#